data_AF-A0A959IT19-F1
#
_entry.id   AF-A0A959IT19-F1
#
_cell.length_a   1.000
_cell.length_b   1.000
_cell.length_c   1.000
_cell.angle_alpha   90.00
_cell.angle_beta   90.00
_cell.angle_gamma   90.00
#
_symmetry.space_group_name_H-M   'P 1'
#
loop_
_entity.id
_entity.type
_entity.pdbx_description
1 polymer ?
#
loop_
_entity_poly.entity_id
_entity_poly.type
_entity_poly.pdbx_seq_one_letter_code
_entity_poly.pdbx_strand_id
1 'polypeptide(L)'
;AAYYALQEVHQLNPLATGVNMESVKGYFAGIRIADAVSRARGDQAALMATENQKIRLSTLRADLTTFNTGGSLITTPEDPDPDVLQYPNQLGFDHMQSFYIGVEAKPSESFRANVTLNVLGHVAENPINEIFYENRGRPRTVNTPQGDLVLQSNNRVQAYQASFNWNHKYFDLDGFYRTGHYHWGYEGDFFGLYPEANYGPNIDIYNGNAPFGFEFSGKKGIDGLKVAFGPELWWGANPAVLVKYSRSVAGFDITGMFHEDLDEPAPAVSSFAVPNPVTRRATLHIKRNFGSLSIEVGGIWGGQPLVGRSFQLVQDLGDGGYKVYQDEVTNDDTWGGKAKVTFFAGPFKWYAQGSAMGLVANGGADYTKTYTGWRLKDSGSGNQFNFLSGFTIGFGDVQIAPNFLWQVPIVGPVPADVPAPGRHRNIL
;
A
#
# COMPACT_ATOMS: atom_id res chain seq x y z
N ALA A 1 24.47 -7.98 -31.48
CA ALA A 1 25.09 -8.21 -32.79
C ALA A 1 24.16 -7.74 -33.92
N ALA A 2 22.92 -8.24 -33.98
CA ALA A 2 21.94 -7.81 -34.97
C ALA A 2 21.73 -6.29 -35.01
N TYR A 3 21.67 -5.63 -33.85
CA TYR A 3 21.56 -4.18 -33.75
C TYR A 3 22.67 -3.43 -34.50
N TYR A 4 23.96 -3.70 -34.24
CA TYR A 4 25.06 -2.98 -34.91
C TYR A 4 25.15 -3.30 -36.41
N ALA A 5 24.87 -4.54 -36.82
CA ALA A 5 24.83 -4.89 -38.23
C ALA A 5 23.71 -4.11 -38.96
N LEU A 6 22.51 -4.02 -38.36
CA LEU A 6 21.41 -3.24 -38.91
C LEU A 6 21.70 -1.73 -38.87
N GLN A 7 22.36 -1.23 -37.83
CA GLN A 7 22.79 0.16 -37.75
C GLN A 7 23.68 0.54 -38.95
N GLU A 8 24.63 -0.33 -39.32
CA GLU A 8 25.50 -0.14 -40.47
C GLU A 8 24.74 -0.25 -41.80
N VAL A 9 23.77 -1.18 -41.91
CA VAL A 9 22.85 -1.25 -43.06
C VAL A 9 22.11 0.08 -43.27
N HIS A 10 21.60 0.68 -42.18
CA HIS A 10 20.80 1.90 -42.23
C HIS A 10 21.59 3.18 -42.53
N GLN A 11 22.92 3.11 -42.61
CA GLN A 11 23.75 4.25 -43.06
C GLN A 11 23.77 4.40 -44.59
N LEU A 12 23.42 3.36 -45.34
CA LEU A 12 23.32 3.44 -46.79
C LEU A 12 22.03 4.16 -47.21
N ASN A 13 22.15 5.25 -47.96
CA ASN A 13 21.01 5.85 -48.66
C ASN A 13 20.90 5.26 -50.09
N PRO A 14 19.95 4.35 -50.35
CA PRO A 14 19.84 3.69 -51.65
C PRO A 14 19.36 4.62 -52.78
N LEU A 15 18.90 5.84 -52.46
CA LEU A 15 18.41 6.83 -53.42
C LEU A 15 19.41 7.94 -53.73
N ALA A 16 20.63 7.87 -53.17
CA ALA A 16 21.66 8.87 -53.43
C ALA A 16 22.20 8.77 -54.88
N THR A 17 22.54 9.94 -55.45
CA THR A 17 23.07 10.04 -56.82
C THR A 17 24.34 9.20 -56.98
N GLY A 18 24.35 8.30 -57.96
CA GLY A 18 25.49 7.41 -58.23
C GLY A 18 25.44 6.04 -57.57
N VAL A 19 24.42 5.74 -56.75
CA VAL A 19 24.21 4.41 -56.18
C VAL A 19 23.49 3.50 -57.19
N ASN A 20 24.06 2.34 -57.47
CA ASN A 20 23.50 1.32 -58.36
C ASN A 20 23.42 -0.06 -57.66
N MET A 21 22.81 -1.05 -58.31
CA MET A 21 22.62 -2.38 -57.72
C MET A 21 23.94 -3.06 -57.33
N GLU A 22 25.02 -2.80 -58.06
CA GLU A 22 26.34 -3.38 -57.80
C GLU A 22 26.99 -2.73 -56.57
N SER A 23 26.90 -1.39 -56.45
CA SER A 23 27.41 -0.67 -55.26
C SER A 23 26.63 -1.04 -54.00
N VAL A 24 25.32 -1.29 -54.11
CA VAL A 24 24.50 -1.77 -52.98
C VAL A 24 24.97 -3.16 -52.55
N LYS A 25 25.11 -4.11 -53.47
CA LYS A 25 25.61 -5.46 -53.15
C LYS A 25 27.01 -5.43 -52.54
N GLY A 26 27.90 -4.57 -53.04
CA GLY A 26 29.23 -4.35 -52.49
C GLY A 26 29.20 -3.79 -51.06
N TYR A 27 28.31 -2.83 -50.78
CA TYR A 27 28.12 -2.28 -49.44
C TYR A 27 27.70 -3.36 -48.44
N PHE A 28 26.65 -4.14 -48.77
CA PHE A 28 26.19 -5.23 -47.91
C PHE A 28 27.24 -6.32 -47.70
N ALA A 29 28.04 -6.64 -48.73
CA ALA A 29 29.15 -7.59 -48.62
C ALA A 29 30.31 -7.07 -47.73
N GLY A 30 30.43 -5.75 -47.59
CA GLY A 30 31.41 -5.10 -46.72
C GLY A 30 31.08 -5.18 -45.22
N ILE A 31 29.82 -5.41 -44.86
CA ILE A 31 29.36 -5.46 -43.47
C ILE A 31 29.94 -6.70 -42.78
N ARG A 32 30.83 -6.48 -41.82
CA ARG A 32 31.51 -7.55 -41.09
C ARG A 32 30.72 -7.95 -39.86
N ILE A 33 29.98 -9.06 -39.95
CA ILE A 33 29.22 -9.63 -38.83
C ILE A 33 30.13 -9.87 -37.61
N ALA A 34 31.39 -10.24 -37.82
CA ALA A 34 32.36 -10.43 -36.74
C ALA A 34 32.63 -9.15 -35.92
N ASP A 35 32.66 -7.97 -36.56
CA ASP A 35 32.81 -6.69 -35.84
C ASP A 35 31.55 -6.37 -35.03
N ALA A 36 30.37 -6.54 -35.64
CA ALA A 36 29.08 -6.36 -34.95
C ALA A 36 28.89 -7.31 -33.76
N VAL A 37 29.44 -8.53 -33.82
CA VAL A 37 29.48 -9.47 -32.69
C VAL A 37 30.47 -9.00 -31.63
N SER A 38 31.66 -8.52 -32.02
CA SER A 38 32.67 -8.00 -31.10
C SER A 38 32.14 -6.81 -30.29
N ARG A 39 31.54 -5.81 -30.96
CA ARG A 39 30.91 -4.65 -30.30
C ARG A 39 29.79 -5.06 -29.35
N ALA A 40 28.92 -5.98 -29.78
CA ALA A 40 27.86 -6.48 -28.92
C ALA A 40 28.37 -7.23 -27.69
N ARG A 41 29.47 -7.98 -27.82
CA ARG A 41 30.14 -8.61 -26.68
C ARG A 41 30.82 -7.59 -25.78
N GLY A 42 31.40 -6.53 -26.34
CA GLY A 42 31.96 -5.41 -25.60
C GLY A 42 30.90 -4.70 -24.75
N ASP A 43 29.76 -4.37 -25.34
CA ASP A 43 28.64 -3.72 -24.63
C ASP A 43 28.00 -4.66 -23.61
N GLN A 44 27.88 -5.96 -23.91
CA GLN A 44 27.47 -6.96 -22.94
C GLN A 44 28.46 -7.06 -21.78
N ALA A 45 29.77 -7.03 -22.04
CA ALA A 45 30.80 -7.05 -21.00
C ALA A 45 30.78 -5.77 -20.15
N ALA A 46 30.54 -4.60 -20.74
CA ALA A 46 30.37 -3.34 -20.03
C ALA A 46 29.09 -3.32 -19.17
N LEU A 47 27.99 -3.88 -19.69
CA LEU A 47 26.76 -4.10 -18.94
C LEU A 47 27.01 -5.05 -17.77
N MET A 48 27.67 -6.19 -17.99
CA MET A 48 28.03 -7.14 -16.94
C MET A 48 28.99 -6.52 -15.91
N ALA A 49 29.93 -5.66 -16.33
CA ALA A 49 30.80 -4.93 -15.41
C ALA A 49 30.01 -3.93 -14.55
N THR A 50 28.94 -3.35 -15.09
CA THR A 50 28.02 -2.45 -14.38
C THR A 50 27.04 -3.23 -13.47
N GLU A 51 26.54 -4.38 -13.92
CA GLU A 51 25.68 -5.28 -13.14
C GLU A 51 26.44 -5.98 -11.99
N ASN A 52 27.74 -6.24 -12.17
CA ASN A 52 28.61 -6.80 -11.14
C ASN A 52 29.10 -5.76 -10.12
N GLN A 53 28.70 -4.49 -10.24
CA GLN A 53 28.98 -3.51 -9.20
C GLN A 53 28.16 -3.86 -7.96
N LYS A 54 28.86 -4.27 -6.90
CA LYS A 54 28.24 -4.59 -5.60
C LYS A 54 27.52 -3.40 -4.98
N ILE A 55 27.88 -2.17 -5.36
CA ILE A 55 27.26 -0.93 -4.91
C ILE A 55 27.10 -0.01 -6.14
N ARG A 56 25.91 0.56 -6.33
CA ARG A 56 25.63 1.51 -7.41
C ARG A 56 24.65 2.59 -6.98
N LEU A 57 24.66 3.72 -7.68
CA LEU A 57 23.64 4.75 -7.53
C LEU A 57 22.33 4.23 -8.14
N SER A 58 21.28 4.13 -7.33
CA SER A 58 19.97 3.63 -7.75
C SER A 58 18.99 4.75 -8.09
N THR A 59 19.16 5.94 -7.52
CA THR A 59 18.29 7.08 -7.76
C THR A 59 19.07 8.38 -7.64
N LEU A 60 18.83 9.30 -8.56
CA LEU A 60 19.22 10.70 -8.45
C LEU A 60 18.05 11.54 -8.95
N ARG A 61 17.31 12.15 -8.02
CA ARG A 61 16.10 12.95 -8.32
C ARG A 61 16.18 14.29 -7.60
N ALA A 62 15.72 15.34 -8.26
CA ALA A 62 15.56 16.66 -7.69
C ALA A 62 14.13 17.14 -7.93
N ASP A 63 13.43 17.48 -6.86
CA ASP A 63 12.12 18.12 -6.89
C ASP A 63 12.30 19.59 -6.57
N LEU A 64 12.00 20.43 -7.57
CA LEU A 64 12.07 21.88 -7.47
C LEU A 64 10.66 22.41 -7.68
N THR A 65 10.08 23.00 -6.65
CA THR A 65 8.72 23.56 -6.68
C THR A 65 8.77 25.06 -6.47
N THR A 66 7.85 25.79 -7.08
CA THR A 66 7.68 27.23 -6.88
C THR A 66 6.24 27.48 -6.45
N PHE A 67 6.08 28.26 -5.39
CA PHE A 67 4.78 28.67 -4.87
C PHE A 67 4.56 30.13 -5.22
N ASN A 68 3.31 30.49 -5.50
CA ASN A 68 2.88 31.87 -5.64
C ASN A 68 1.60 32.02 -4.82
N THR A 69 1.68 32.81 -3.75
CA THR A 69 0.60 33.01 -2.81
C THR A 69 0.00 34.39 -2.99
N GLY A 70 -1.31 34.45 -3.23
CA GLY A 70 -2.04 35.68 -3.44
C GLY A 70 -3.55 35.45 -3.40
N GLY A 71 -4.31 36.52 -3.21
CA GLY A 71 -5.77 36.45 -3.14
C GLY A 71 -6.38 37.73 -2.58
N SER A 72 -7.70 37.82 -2.63
CA SER A 72 -8.49 38.82 -1.90
C SER A 72 -9.11 38.16 -0.66
N LEU A 73 -9.34 38.95 0.40
CA LEU A 73 -9.93 38.47 1.67
C LEU A 73 -9.12 37.37 2.37
N ILE A 74 -7.79 37.51 2.38
CA ILE A 74 -6.85 36.58 3.02
C ILE A 74 -6.24 37.21 4.28
N THR A 75 -5.79 36.37 5.21
CA THR A 75 -5.07 36.78 6.43
C THR A 75 -3.54 36.69 6.28
N THR A 76 -3.05 36.19 5.14
CA THR A 76 -1.62 36.15 4.82
C THR A 76 -1.06 37.56 4.68
N PRO A 77 0.05 37.90 5.38
CA PRO A 77 0.64 39.24 5.34
C PRO A 77 1.45 39.47 4.04
N GLU A 78 1.71 40.73 3.69
CA GLU A 78 2.56 41.05 2.54
C GLU A 78 4.04 40.66 2.77
N ASP A 79 4.53 40.87 3.99
CA ASP A 79 5.89 40.56 4.44
C ASP A 79 5.85 39.58 5.63
N PRO A 80 6.91 38.75 5.83
CA PRO A 80 6.93 37.73 6.86
C PRO A 80 7.15 38.37 8.23
N ASP A 81 6.34 37.97 9.20
CA ASP A 81 6.52 38.34 10.61
C ASP A 81 7.46 37.34 11.30
N PRO A 82 8.65 37.77 11.76
CA PRO A 82 9.64 36.87 12.36
C PRO A 82 9.18 36.27 13.71
N ASP A 83 8.18 36.86 14.35
CA ASP A 83 7.68 36.42 15.66
C ASP A 83 6.46 35.48 15.54
N VAL A 84 5.93 35.26 14.33
CA VAL A 84 4.73 34.45 14.07
C VAL A 84 5.03 33.29 13.12
N LEU A 85 4.92 32.07 13.62
CA LEU A 85 5.05 30.86 12.81
C LEU A 85 3.70 30.52 12.15
N GLN A 86 3.49 30.98 10.92
CA GLN A 86 2.24 30.75 10.16
C GLN A 86 2.51 30.40 8.69
N TYR A 87 1.53 29.78 8.04
CA TYR A 87 1.57 29.39 6.64
C TYR A 87 0.30 29.85 5.92
N PRO A 88 0.41 30.42 4.72
CA PRO A 88 1.59 31.04 4.14
C PRO A 88 2.14 32.18 5.02
N ASN A 89 3.45 32.39 5.09
CA ASN A 89 4.02 33.47 5.91
C ASN A 89 4.11 34.82 5.20
N GLN A 90 4.07 34.87 3.86
CA GLN A 90 4.03 36.13 3.09
C GLN A 90 3.28 35.95 1.74
N LEU A 91 2.94 37.06 1.08
CA LEU A 91 2.44 37.05 -0.30
C LEU A 91 3.61 36.93 -1.30
N GLY A 92 3.29 36.49 -2.52
CA GLY A 92 4.23 36.39 -3.62
C GLY A 92 4.93 35.05 -3.74
N PHE A 93 6.13 35.06 -4.32
CA PHE A 93 6.83 33.86 -4.73
C PHE A 93 7.69 33.25 -3.62
N ASP A 94 7.72 31.93 -3.61
CA ASP A 94 8.66 31.13 -2.82
C ASP A 94 9.03 29.86 -3.59
N HIS A 95 10.00 29.11 -3.11
CA HIS A 95 10.45 27.89 -3.76
C HIS A 95 10.77 26.79 -2.75
N MET A 96 10.78 25.54 -3.22
CA MET A 96 11.17 24.38 -2.43
C MET A 96 12.13 23.53 -3.23
N GLN A 97 13.13 22.99 -2.56
CA GLN A 97 14.17 22.15 -3.15
C GLN A 97 14.34 20.88 -2.32
N SER A 98 14.11 19.74 -2.93
CA SER A 98 14.17 18.43 -2.28
C SER A 98 14.96 17.47 -3.18
N PHE A 99 16.05 16.91 -2.68
CA PHE A 99 16.97 16.07 -3.44
C PHE A 99 16.95 14.64 -2.91
N TYR A 100 16.95 13.65 -3.79
CA TYR A 100 16.87 12.24 -3.45
C TYR A 100 18.05 11.48 -4.05
N ILE A 101 18.81 10.83 -3.18
CA ILE A 101 20.01 10.08 -3.53
C ILE A 101 19.81 8.64 -3.07
N GLY A 102 19.68 7.72 -4.02
CA GLY A 102 19.50 6.30 -3.79
C GLY A 102 20.79 5.53 -3.99
N VAL A 103 21.14 4.65 -3.06
CA VAL A 103 22.23 3.70 -3.19
C VAL A 103 21.65 2.29 -3.12
N GLU A 104 21.99 1.46 -4.10
CA GLU A 104 21.69 0.04 -4.08
C GLU A 104 22.97 -0.77 -3.81
N ALA A 105 22.85 -1.74 -2.92
CA ALA A 105 23.86 -2.75 -2.66
C ALA A 105 23.37 -4.13 -3.12
N LYS A 106 24.17 -4.82 -3.94
CA LYS A 106 23.97 -6.19 -4.41
C LYS A 106 25.26 -7.01 -4.16
N PRO A 107 25.59 -7.35 -2.91
CA PRO A 107 26.81 -8.08 -2.57
C PRO A 107 26.83 -9.52 -3.12
N SER A 108 25.67 -10.11 -3.41
CA SER A 108 25.49 -11.43 -4.02
C SER A 108 24.23 -11.45 -4.90
N GLU A 109 24.06 -12.49 -5.73
CA GLU A 109 22.82 -12.70 -6.51
C GLU A 109 21.58 -12.92 -5.63
N SER A 110 21.77 -13.37 -4.39
CA SER A 110 20.70 -13.68 -3.44
C SER A 110 20.30 -12.51 -2.55
N PHE A 111 21.01 -11.39 -2.56
CA PHE A 111 20.73 -10.26 -1.66
C PHE A 111 20.78 -8.94 -2.41
N ARG A 112 19.75 -8.12 -2.25
CA ARG A 112 19.66 -6.75 -2.77
C ARG A 112 19.12 -5.85 -1.68
N ALA A 113 19.72 -4.68 -1.47
CA ALA A 113 19.21 -3.65 -0.59
C ALA A 113 19.28 -2.29 -1.29
N ASN A 114 18.31 -1.42 -1.03
CA ASN A 114 18.24 -0.06 -1.55
C ASN A 114 17.87 0.88 -0.41
N VAL A 115 18.57 2.00 -0.31
CA VAL A 115 18.22 3.10 0.59
C VAL A 115 18.26 4.39 -0.21
N THR A 116 17.19 5.17 -0.14
CA THR A 116 17.16 6.54 -0.63
C THR A 116 17.22 7.50 0.53
N LEU A 117 18.15 8.44 0.47
CA LEU A 117 18.23 9.58 1.37
C LEU A 117 17.55 10.77 0.70
N ASN A 118 16.74 11.50 1.46
CA ASN A 118 16.26 12.81 1.06
C ASN A 118 17.07 13.90 1.75
N VAL A 119 17.49 14.89 0.97
CA VAL A 119 18.29 16.03 1.37
C VAL A 119 17.53 17.31 1.02
N LEU A 120 17.24 18.13 2.03
CA LEU A 120 16.50 19.37 1.87
C LEU A 120 17.43 20.53 1.49
N GLY A 121 17.10 21.19 0.38
CA GLY A 121 17.51 22.55 0.05
C GLY A 121 16.51 23.56 0.64
N HIS A 122 16.23 24.68 -0.02
CA HIS A 122 15.26 25.65 0.52
C HIS A 122 13.90 24.98 0.82
N VAL A 123 13.33 25.25 1.99
CA VAL A 123 12.02 24.72 2.43
C VAL A 123 11.05 25.88 2.36
N ALA A 124 10.02 25.76 1.53
CA ALA A 124 9.07 26.83 1.33
C ALA A 124 8.21 27.09 2.58
N GLU A 125 7.94 28.36 2.85
CA GLU A 125 7.11 28.88 3.94
C GLU A 125 5.80 29.49 3.44
N ASN A 126 5.72 29.76 2.12
CA ASN A 126 4.50 30.23 1.46
C ASN A 126 3.47 29.18 0.99
N PRO A 127 3.64 27.84 1.08
CA PRO A 127 2.58 26.92 0.70
C PRO A 127 1.33 27.11 1.58
N ILE A 128 0.14 27.07 0.95
CA ILE A 128 -1.15 27.07 1.69
C ILE A 128 -1.30 25.78 2.51
N ASN A 129 -0.83 24.66 1.96
CA ASN A 129 -0.87 23.38 2.67
C ASN A 129 0.26 23.32 3.69
N GLU A 130 -0.11 23.21 4.96
CA GLU A 130 0.87 23.14 6.05
C GLU A 130 1.52 21.77 6.19
N ILE A 131 0.97 20.74 5.54
CA ILE A 131 1.34 19.33 5.70
C ILE A 131 1.99 18.85 4.39
N PHE A 132 3.30 18.62 4.45
CA PHE A 132 4.11 18.09 3.37
C PHE A 132 5.42 17.54 3.94
N TYR A 133 6.13 16.70 3.18
CA TYR A 133 7.28 15.94 3.67
C TYR A 133 8.48 16.83 4.07
N GLU A 134 8.75 17.87 3.30
CA GLU A 134 9.88 18.80 3.48
C GLU A 134 9.71 19.73 4.69
N ASN A 135 8.50 19.84 5.25
CA ASN A 135 8.18 20.62 6.45
C ASN A 135 9.09 20.25 7.64
N ARG A 136 9.60 19.01 7.72
CA ARG A 136 10.53 18.61 8.78
C ARG A 136 11.81 19.47 8.88
N GLY A 137 12.16 20.18 7.80
CA GLY A 137 13.29 21.10 7.74
C GLY A 137 13.05 22.45 8.41
N ARG A 138 11.83 22.71 8.92
CA ARG A 138 11.42 23.98 9.52
C ARG A 138 12.29 24.36 10.73
N PRO A 139 12.60 25.66 10.89
CA PRO A 139 13.14 26.18 12.13
C PRO A 139 12.23 25.83 13.32
N ARG A 140 12.79 25.40 14.44
CA ARG A 140 12.05 25.19 15.68
C ARG A 140 12.75 25.87 16.84
N THR A 141 11.99 26.62 17.63
CA THR A 141 12.46 27.15 18.90
C THR A 141 12.34 26.07 19.97
N VAL A 142 13.43 25.74 20.63
CA VAL A 142 13.46 24.81 21.76
C VAL A 142 13.83 25.57 23.02
N ASN A 143 13.07 25.35 24.09
CA ASN A 143 13.35 25.95 25.38
C ASN A 143 14.52 25.21 26.04
N THR A 144 15.61 25.91 26.34
CA THR A 144 16.78 25.37 27.04
C THR A 144 16.92 26.01 28.41
N PRO A 145 17.66 25.40 29.36
CA PRO A 145 17.95 26.03 30.66
C PRO A 145 18.64 27.40 30.56
N GLN A 146 19.18 27.77 29.39
CA GLN A 146 19.86 29.04 29.10
C GLN A 146 18.99 30.03 28.29
N GLY A 147 17.72 29.69 28.00
CA GLY A 147 16.81 30.46 27.17
C GLY A 147 16.34 29.72 25.92
N ASP A 148 15.54 30.39 25.10
CA ASP A 148 15.04 29.82 23.85
C ASP A 148 16.16 29.76 22.79
N LEU A 149 16.37 28.58 22.20
CA LEU A 149 17.33 28.35 21.13
C LEU A 149 16.56 28.04 19.83
N VAL A 150 16.80 28.84 18.78
CA VAL A 150 16.21 28.57 17.46
C VAL A 150 17.08 27.59 16.69
N LEU A 151 16.58 26.37 16.49
CA LEU A 151 17.17 25.38 15.60
C LEU A 151 16.78 25.68 14.16
N GLN A 152 17.60 26.48 13.46
CA GLN A 152 17.36 26.96 12.09
C GLN A 152 17.30 25.85 11.03
N SER A 153 17.86 24.67 11.31
CA SER A 153 17.97 23.57 10.35
C SER A 153 17.94 22.25 11.11
N ASN A 154 16.77 21.61 11.15
CA ASN A 154 16.63 20.27 11.71
C ASN A 154 16.29 19.25 10.60
N ASN A 155 16.70 17.99 10.76
CA ASN A 155 16.30 16.87 9.90
C ASN A 155 16.41 17.08 8.37
N ARG A 156 17.37 17.90 7.92
CA ARG A 156 17.59 18.18 6.49
C ARG A 156 18.08 16.99 5.70
N VAL A 157 18.58 15.96 6.37
CA VAL A 157 18.91 14.66 5.78
C VAL A 157 18.12 13.59 6.51
N GLN A 158 17.36 12.79 5.77
CA GLN A 158 16.60 11.67 6.33
C GLN A 158 16.60 10.49 5.36
N ALA A 159 16.54 9.27 5.90
CA ALA A 159 16.15 8.11 5.09
C ALA A 159 14.71 8.33 4.59
N TYR A 160 14.54 8.37 3.27
CA TYR A 160 13.26 8.57 2.60
C TYR A 160 12.50 7.26 2.43
N GLN A 161 13.19 6.25 1.91
CA GLN A 161 12.65 4.90 1.71
C GLN A 161 13.81 3.92 1.79
N ALA A 162 13.52 2.71 2.22
CA ALA A 162 14.47 1.61 2.21
C ALA A 162 13.75 0.32 1.86
N SER A 163 14.44 -0.57 1.16
CA SER A 163 13.97 -1.92 0.92
C SER A 163 15.15 -2.89 0.85
N PHE A 164 14.91 -4.14 1.21
CA PHE A 164 15.84 -5.22 0.92
C PHE A 164 15.09 -6.49 0.59
N ASN A 165 15.72 -7.34 -0.22
CA ASN A 165 15.27 -8.68 -0.53
C ASN A 165 16.43 -9.64 -0.30
N TRP A 166 16.17 -10.70 0.45
CA TRP A 166 17.10 -11.80 0.67
C TRP A 166 16.46 -13.13 0.24
N ASN A 167 16.82 -13.58 -0.96
CA ASN A 167 16.43 -14.87 -1.49
C ASN A 167 17.39 -15.96 -1.02
N HIS A 168 17.03 -16.60 0.09
CA HIS A 168 17.77 -17.70 0.67
C HIS A 168 17.23 -19.08 0.23
N LYS A 169 18.03 -20.13 0.42
CA LYS A 169 17.66 -21.51 0.07
C LYS A 169 16.41 -22.02 0.82
N TYR A 170 16.14 -21.48 2.01
CA TYR A 170 15.07 -21.92 2.91
C TYR A 170 13.98 -20.85 3.14
N PHE A 171 14.18 -19.63 2.67
CA PHE A 171 13.22 -18.55 2.82
C PHE A 171 13.47 -17.42 1.81
N ASP A 172 12.48 -16.57 1.62
CA ASP A 172 12.63 -15.19 1.16
C ASP A 172 12.37 -14.25 2.33
N LEU A 173 13.16 -13.19 2.46
CA LEU A 173 12.93 -12.13 3.44
C LEU A 173 12.95 -10.78 2.73
N ASP A 174 11.84 -10.07 2.79
CA ASP A 174 11.63 -8.76 2.24
C ASP A 174 11.51 -7.75 3.37
N GLY A 175 12.32 -6.70 3.37
CA GLY A 175 12.16 -5.56 4.27
C GLY A 175 11.72 -4.34 3.50
N PHE A 176 10.87 -3.52 4.11
CA PHE A 176 10.32 -2.32 3.51
C PHE A 176 10.19 -1.19 4.54
N TYR A 177 10.52 0.02 4.10
CA TYR A 177 10.28 1.29 4.79
C TYR A 177 9.86 2.29 3.73
N ARG A 178 8.65 2.83 3.84
CA ARG A 178 8.02 3.72 2.84
C ARG A 178 8.06 3.14 1.42
N THR A 179 8.08 1.81 1.31
CA THR A 179 8.10 1.05 0.05
C THR A 179 6.95 0.07 0.05
N GLY A 180 6.07 0.13 -0.94
CA GLY A 180 4.84 -0.64 -0.92
C GLY A 180 5.04 -2.16 -0.96
N HIS A 181 4.12 -2.87 -0.31
CA HIS A 181 4.00 -4.33 -0.40
C HIS A 181 2.59 -4.73 -0.84
N TYR A 182 2.46 -5.98 -1.30
CA TYR A 182 1.19 -6.51 -1.77
C TYR A 182 0.38 -7.17 -0.63
N HIS A 183 -0.92 -7.37 -0.88
CA HIS A 183 -1.82 -8.03 0.05
C HIS A 183 -1.70 -9.56 -0.02
N TRP A 184 -2.19 -10.28 1.00
CA TRP A 184 -2.24 -11.75 0.99
C TRP A 184 -3.57 -12.35 0.50
N GLY A 185 -4.54 -11.54 0.06
CA GLY A 185 -5.85 -12.01 -0.41
C GLY A 185 -5.84 -13.13 -1.47
N TYR A 186 -4.91 -13.13 -2.44
CA TYR A 186 -4.80 -14.24 -3.42
C TYR A 186 -4.13 -15.49 -2.85
N GLU A 187 -3.58 -15.40 -1.65
CA GLU A 187 -2.85 -16.45 -0.94
C GLU A 187 -3.66 -16.99 0.26
N GLY A 188 -4.99 -16.84 0.24
CA GLY A 188 -5.89 -17.40 1.25
C GLY A 188 -6.23 -16.47 2.42
N ASP A 189 -5.83 -15.20 2.39
CA ASP A 189 -6.33 -14.19 3.33
C ASP A 189 -7.77 -13.77 2.99
N PHE A 190 -8.71 -14.64 3.30
CA PHE A 190 -10.13 -14.51 2.96
C PHE A 190 -10.86 -13.39 3.73
N PHE A 191 -10.26 -12.93 4.83
CA PHE A 191 -10.78 -11.88 5.68
C PHE A 191 -9.99 -10.58 5.58
N GLY A 192 -8.99 -10.47 4.70
CA GLY A 192 -8.27 -9.23 4.42
C GLY A 192 -7.45 -8.69 5.60
N LEU A 193 -6.84 -9.57 6.41
CA LEU A 193 -6.03 -9.16 7.56
C LEU A 193 -4.72 -8.48 7.16
N TYR A 194 -4.15 -8.80 6.00
CA TYR A 194 -2.92 -8.20 5.48
C TYR A 194 -3.21 -7.43 4.18
N PRO A 195 -3.48 -6.11 4.27
CA PRO A 195 -3.87 -5.28 3.14
C PRO A 195 -2.69 -4.93 2.24
N GLU A 196 -3.01 -4.39 1.06
CA GLU A 196 -2.02 -3.79 0.17
C GLU A 196 -1.63 -2.41 0.69
N ALA A 197 -0.33 -2.12 0.73
CA ALA A 197 0.21 -0.87 1.28
C ALA A 197 0.93 -0.02 0.21
N ASN A 198 0.23 0.31 -0.87
CA ASN A 198 0.73 1.19 -1.93
C ASN A 198 0.06 2.58 -1.85
N TYR A 199 0.75 3.56 -1.26
CA TYR A 199 0.17 4.87 -0.94
C TYR A 199 0.53 6.01 -1.90
N GLY A 200 1.49 5.79 -2.80
CA GLY A 200 1.94 6.82 -3.75
C GLY A 200 2.34 8.13 -3.04
N PRO A 201 1.90 9.31 -3.51
CA PRO A 201 2.30 10.60 -2.93
C PRO A 201 1.69 10.86 -1.54
N ASN A 202 0.73 10.06 -1.08
CA ASN A 202 0.05 10.32 0.19
C ASN A 202 1.02 10.26 1.38
N ILE A 203 1.99 9.34 1.37
CA ILE A 203 2.99 9.22 2.45
C ILE A 203 3.90 10.46 2.55
N ASP A 204 4.06 11.22 1.45
CA ASP A 204 4.76 12.49 1.45
C ASP A 204 3.86 13.60 1.99
N ILE A 205 2.62 13.70 1.47
CA ILE A 205 1.64 14.73 1.87
C ILE A 205 1.39 14.69 3.38
N TYR A 206 1.17 13.50 3.94
CA TYR A 206 0.80 13.35 5.35
C TYR A 206 1.96 12.92 6.25
N ASN A 207 3.18 12.89 5.70
CA ASN A 207 4.40 12.51 6.42
C ASN A 207 4.29 11.14 7.14
N GLY A 208 3.71 10.14 6.47
CA GLY A 208 3.50 8.80 7.02
C GLY A 208 4.74 7.92 6.93
N ASN A 209 5.10 7.20 8.00
CA ASN A 209 6.24 6.27 7.96
C ASN A 209 5.91 4.92 7.28
N ALA A 210 4.62 4.62 7.12
CA ALA A 210 4.13 3.42 6.48
C ALA A 210 4.53 3.30 5.00
N PRO A 211 4.59 2.06 4.49
CA PRO A 211 4.68 0.83 5.26
C PRO A 211 6.09 0.65 5.85
N PHE A 212 6.20 0.07 7.05
CA PHE A 212 7.45 -0.23 7.73
C PHE A 212 7.39 -1.60 8.41
N GLY A 213 8.21 -2.54 7.91
CA GLY A 213 8.33 -3.87 8.47
C GLY A 213 9.12 -4.82 7.57
N PHE A 214 8.89 -6.10 7.77
CA PHE A 214 9.42 -7.16 6.93
C PHE A 214 8.40 -8.29 6.73
N GLU A 215 8.50 -8.96 5.57
CA GLU A 215 7.78 -10.18 5.22
C GLU A 215 8.79 -11.32 5.05
N PHE A 216 8.57 -12.41 5.78
CA PHE A 216 9.29 -13.68 5.65
C PHE A 216 8.39 -14.69 4.93
N SER A 217 8.92 -15.36 3.92
CA SER A 217 8.27 -16.48 3.23
C SER A 217 9.12 -17.74 3.32
N GLY A 218 8.60 -18.78 3.97
CA GLY A 218 9.28 -20.06 4.11
C GLY A 218 9.33 -20.85 2.79
N LYS A 219 10.40 -21.64 2.61
CA LYS A 219 10.57 -22.57 1.48
C LYS A 219 10.83 -23.99 1.98
N LYS A 220 10.69 -24.97 1.09
CA LYS A 220 11.04 -26.38 1.33
C LYS A 220 10.25 -26.97 2.50
N GLY A 221 10.92 -27.33 3.60
CA GLY A 221 10.28 -27.98 4.75
C GLY A 221 9.27 -27.11 5.48
N ILE A 222 9.33 -25.79 5.28
CA ILE A 222 8.40 -24.80 5.85
C ILE A 222 7.67 -24.01 4.75
N ASP A 223 7.56 -24.60 3.55
CA ASP A 223 6.78 -24.02 2.47
C ASP A 223 5.32 -23.81 2.90
N GLY A 224 4.74 -22.68 2.47
CA GLY A 224 3.41 -22.25 2.87
C GLY A 224 3.36 -21.38 4.14
N LEU A 225 4.44 -21.28 4.93
CA LEU A 225 4.55 -20.34 6.05
C LEU A 225 4.94 -18.95 5.56
N LYS A 226 4.15 -17.93 5.92
CA LYS A 226 4.55 -16.52 5.81
C LYS A 226 4.40 -15.81 7.15
N VAL A 227 5.29 -14.85 7.41
CA VAL A 227 5.23 -13.99 8.60
C VAL A 227 5.46 -12.56 8.17
N ALA A 228 4.58 -11.65 8.57
CA ALA A 228 4.79 -10.21 8.44
C ALA A 228 4.93 -9.61 9.83
N PHE A 229 5.90 -8.74 10.03
CA PHE A 229 6.10 -8.08 11.32
C PHE A 229 6.66 -6.69 11.10
N GLY A 230 6.16 -5.72 11.84
CA GLY A 230 6.68 -4.36 11.77
C GLY A 230 5.93 -3.39 12.67
N PRO A 231 6.52 -2.21 12.91
CA PRO A 231 5.89 -1.16 13.70
C PRO A 231 4.69 -0.51 13.00
N GLU A 232 4.64 -0.51 11.66
CA GLU A 232 3.51 0.04 10.90
C GLU A 232 3.43 -0.67 9.54
N LEU A 233 2.94 -1.91 9.52
CA LEU A 233 2.90 -2.73 8.30
C LEU A 233 2.11 -2.06 7.17
N TRP A 234 1.00 -1.40 7.51
CA TRP A 234 0.24 -0.52 6.62
C TRP A 234 -0.09 0.77 7.36
N TRP A 235 -0.50 1.81 6.64
CA TRP A 235 -0.78 3.13 7.23
C TRP A 235 -1.84 3.04 8.33
N GLY A 236 -1.47 3.47 9.53
CA GLY A 236 -2.34 3.45 10.71
C GLY A 236 -2.45 2.08 11.35
N ALA A 237 -1.62 1.12 10.94
CA ALA A 237 -1.46 -0.15 11.65
C ALA A 237 -0.80 0.09 13.01
N ASN A 238 -1.26 -0.66 14.00
CA ASN A 238 -0.53 -0.88 15.23
C ASN A 238 0.75 -1.69 14.92
N PRO A 239 1.81 -1.57 15.74
CA PRO A 239 2.91 -2.53 15.72
C PRO A 239 2.35 -3.95 15.83
N ALA A 240 2.61 -4.81 14.85
CA ALA A 240 1.90 -6.07 14.73
C ALA A 240 2.78 -7.21 14.20
N VAL A 241 2.33 -8.42 14.50
CA VAL A 241 2.79 -9.66 13.88
C VAL A 241 1.62 -10.38 13.21
N LEU A 242 1.85 -10.85 11.99
CA LEU A 242 0.93 -11.74 11.27
C LEU A 242 1.66 -13.00 10.89
N VAL A 243 1.01 -14.14 11.11
CA VAL A 243 1.48 -15.45 10.70
C VAL A 243 0.41 -16.07 9.81
N LYS A 244 0.81 -16.56 8.65
CA LYS A 244 -0.04 -17.29 7.71
C LYS A 244 0.58 -18.65 7.43
N TYR A 245 -0.23 -19.69 7.42
CA TYR A 245 0.18 -21.01 6.93
C TYR A 245 -0.87 -21.56 5.98
N SER A 246 -0.43 -21.88 4.76
CA SER A 246 -1.28 -22.43 3.71
C SER A 246 -0.79 -23.80 3.26
N ARG A 247 -1.71 -24.74 3.07
CA ARG A 247 -1.39 -26.07 2.53
C ARG A 247 -2.55 -26.63 1.71
N SER A 248 -2.22 -27.26 0.59
CA SER A 248 -3.18 -28.01 -0.22
C SER A 248 -3.17 -29.50 0.15
N VAL A 249 -4.31 -30.04 0.56
CA VAL A 249 -4.47 -31.46 0.93
C VAL A 249 -5.75 -32.01 0.32
N ALA A 250 -5.64 -33.11 -0.44
CA ALA A 250 -6.78 -33.79 -1.06
C ALA A 250 -7.71 -32.87 -1.91
N GLY A 251 -7.12 -31.88 -2.59
CA GLY A 251 -7.86 -30.91 -3.42
C GLY A 251 -8.52 -29.77 -2.63
N PHE A 252 -8.29 -29.67 -1.33
CA PHE A 252 -8.63 -28.51 -0.51
C PHE A 252 -7.42 -27.63 -0.29
N ASP A 253 -7.56 -26.34 -0.55
CA ASP A 253 -6.59 -25.33 -0.14
C ASP A 253 -7.02 -24.79 1.22
N ILE A 254 -6.19 -25.01 2.24
CA ILE A 254 -6.49 -24.64 3.63
C ILE A 254 -5.48 -23.58 4.05
N THR A 255 -5.97 -22.42 4.50
CA THR A 255 -5.14 -21.32 4.98
C THR A 255 -5.57 -20.91 6.38
N GLY A 256 -4.65 -20.96 7.33
CA GLY A 256 -4.83 -20.39 8.66
C GLY A 256 -4.03 -19.11 8.80
N MET A 257 -4.60 -18.09 9.44
CA MET A 257 -3.88 -16.87 9.78
C MET A 257 -4.09 -16.47 11.23
N PHE A 258 -3.07 -15.84 11.79
CA PHE A 258 -3.08 -15.24 13.11
C PHE A 258 -2.49 -13.84 13.01
N HIS A 259 -3.13 -12.86 13.64
CA HIS A 259 -2.71 -11.47 13.70
C HIS A 259 -2.78 -11.00 15.14
N GLU A 260 -1.73 -10.36 15.61
CA GLU A 260 -1.68 -9.78 16.94
C GLU A 260 -1.02 -8.41 16.88
N ASP A 261 -1.76 -7.40 17.33
CA ASP A 261 -1.20 -6.11 17.69
C ASP A 261 -0.40 -6.27 18.99
N LEU A 262 0.83 -5.80 18.96
CA LEU A 262 1.80 -5.92 20.06
C LEU A 262 1.76 -4.71 20.97
N ASP A 263 1.38 -3.54 20.44
CA ASP A 263 1.32 -2.28 21.15
C ASP A 263 0.39 -1.29 20.42
N GLU A 264 0.10 -0.15 21.03
CA GLU A 264 -0.58 0.98 20.37
C GLU A 264 0.41 1.75 19.46
N PRO A 265 -0.07 2.49 18.43
CA PRO A 265 0.80 3.28 17.57
C PRO A 265 1.51 4.37 18.38
N ALA A 266 2.81 4.54 18.16
CA ALA A 266 3.52 5.66 18.79
C ALA A 266 2.94 7.00 18.27
N PRO A 267 2.89 8.07 19.11
CA PRO A 267 2.20 9.32 18.79
C PRO A 267 2.66 10.08 17.53
N ALA A 268 3.77 9.68 16.90
CA ALA A 268 4.42 10.38 15.80
C ALA A 268 4.58 9.52 14.52
N VAL A 269 3.83 8.42 14.39
CA VAL A 269 4.04 7.45 13.32
C VAL A 269 3.36 7.87 12.01
N SER A 270 2.11 8.35 12.07
CA SER A 270 1.40 8.93 10.92
C SER A 270 0.38 10.01 11.35
N SER A 271 0.44 11.19 10.73
CA SER A 271 -0.17 12.42 11.29
C SER A 271 -1.70 12.49 11.31
N PHE A 272 -2.45 11.50 10.79
CA PHE A 272 -3.93 11.59 10.66
C PHE A 272 -4.65 10.23 10.70
N ALA A 273 -3.98 9.16 11.11
CA ALA A 273 -4.66 7.88 11.29
C ALA A 273 -5.45 7.91 12.60
N VAL A 274 -6.74 7.53 12.55
CA VAL A 274 -7.52 7.29 13.77
C VAL A 274 -6.93 6.04 14.43
N PRO A 275 -6.41 6.12 15.66
CA PRO A 275 -5.87 4.95 16.33
C PRO A 275 -6.94 3.87 16.49
N ASN A 276 -6.63 2.66 16.04
CA ASN A 276 -7.49 1.51 16.26
C ASN A 276 -7.10 0.86 17.60
N PRO A 277 -8.08 0.40 18.40
CA PRO A 277 -7.78 -0.42 19.57
C PRO A 277 -6.93 -1.63 19.18
N VAL A 278 -5.98 -1.99 20.04
CA VAL A 278 -5.20 -3.22 19.88
C VAL A 278 -6.13 -4.43 19.73
N THR A 279 -5.83 -5.30 18.78
CA THR A 279 -6.66 -6.47 18.50
C THR A 279 -5.85 -7.73 18.21
N ARG A 280 -6.39 -8.86 18.65
CA ARG A 280 -5.96 -10.20 18.24
C ARG A 280 -7.02 -10.84 17.35
N ARG A 281 -6.58 -11.48 16.26
CA ARG A 281 -7.45 -12.07 15.24
C ARG A 281 -6.89 -13.42 14.78
N ALA A 282 -7.76 -14.39 14.54
CA ALA A 282 -7.44 -15.68 13.96
C ALA A 282 -8.46 -16.02 12.88
N THR A 283 -8.01 -16.54 11.75
CA THR A 283 -8.88 -16.93 10.64
C THR A 283 -8.52 -18.32 10.13
N LEU A 284 -9.54 -19.01 9.62
CA LEU A 284 -9.39 -20.24 8.87
C LEU A 284 -10.19 -20.11 7.58
N HIS A 285 -9.55 -20.39 6.46
CA HIS A 285 -10.14 -20.40 5.13
C HIS A 285 -9.91 -21.75 4.47
N ILE A 286 -10.96 -22.27 3.85
CA ILE A 286 -10.94 -23.52 3.09
C ILE A 286 -11.55 -23.25 1.73
N LYS A 287 -10.79 -23.56 0.68
CA LYS A 287 -11.23 -23.49 -0.71
C LYS A 287 -11.17 -24.85 -1.38
N ARG A 288 -12.16 -25.15 -2.21
CA ARG A 288 -12.16 -26.33 -3.07
C ARG A 288 -12.73 -26.02 -4.45
N ASN A 289 -12.00 -26.47 -5.48
CA ASN A 289 -12.41 -26.36 -6.87
C ASN A 289 -13.04 -27.68 -7.36
N PHE A 290 -14.17 -27.57 -8.05
CA PHE A 290 -14.93 -28.62 -8.70
C PHE A 290 -15.13 -28.25 -10.18
N GLY A 291 -14.04 -28.28 -10.96
CA GLY A 291 -14.07 -27.88 -12.37
C GLY A 291 -14.45 -26.40 -12.53
N SER A 292 -15.66 -26.14 -13.06
CA SER A 292 -16.22 -24.81 -13.26
C SER A 292 -16.72 -24.13 -11.99
N LEU A 293 -16.92 -24.88 -10.90
CA LEU A 293 -17.43 -24.39 -9.63
C LEU A 293 -16.28 -24.31 -8.61
N SER A 294 -16.19 -23.24 -7.84
CA SER A 294 -15.30 -23.13 -6.67
C SER A 294 -16.10 -22.69 -5.46
N ILE A 295 -15.85 -23.35 -4.33
CA ILE A 295 -16.50 -23.10 -3.04
C ILE A 295 -15.42 -22.71 -2.04
N GLU A 296 -15.66 -21.62 -1.34
CA GLU A 296 -14.79 -21.06 -0.31
C GLU A 296 -15.62 -20.82 0.94
N VAL A 297 -15.10 -21.24 2.09
CA VAL A 297 -15.71 -21.01 3.40
C VAL A 297 -14.62 -20.61 4.38
N GLY A 298 -14.97 -19.76 5.33
CA GLY A 298 -14.04 -19.40 6.38
C GLY A 298 -14.72 -18.87 7.63
N GLY A 299 -13.98 -18.93 8.73
CA GLY A 299 -14.35 -18.35 10.01
C GLY A 299 -13.27 -17.37 10.48
N ILE A 300 -13.71 -16.34 11.19
CA ILE A 300 -12.86 -15.39 11.90
C ILE A 300 -13.23 -15.39 13.37
N TRP A 301 -12.20 -15.29 14.21
CA TRP A 301 -12.28 -14.91 15.60
C TRP A 301 -11.46 -13.64 15.78
N GLY A 302 -11.98 -12.60 16.42
CA GLY A 302 -11.27 -11.35 16.56
C GLY A 302 -11.87 -10.40 17.58
N GLY A 303 -11.16 -9.31 17.87
CA GLY A 303 -11.66 -8.26 18.76
C GLY A 303 -11.32 -8.49 20.23
N GLN A 304 -10.34 -9.32 20.57
CA GLN A 304 -9.73 -9.29 21.91
C GLN A 304 -8.71 -8.15 21.99
N PRO A 305 -8.68 -7.31 23.05
CA PRO A 305 -9.37 -7.47 24.35
C PRO A 305 -10.66 -6.62 24.49
N LEU A 306 -11.46 -6.46 23.43
CA LEU A 306 -12.68 -5.64 23.47
C LEU A 306 -13.85 -6.30 24.21
N VAL A 307 -13.75 -7.58 24.57
CA VAL A 307 -14.77 -8.26 25.39
C VAL A 307 -14.89 -7.61 26.77
N GLY A 308 -16.12 -7.33 27.19
CA GLY A 308 -16.45 -6.56 28.40
C GLY A 308 -16.52 -5.05 28.18
N ARG A 309 -16.20 -4.55 26.96
CA ARG A 309 -16.36 -3.13 26.64
C ARG A 309 -17.84 -2.80 26.54
N SER A 310 -18.30 -1.82 27.32
CA SER A 310 -19.68 -1.34 27.21
C SER A 310 -19.89 -0.53 25.93
N PHE A 311 -21.05 -0.71 25.30
CA PHE A 311 -21.52 0.09 24.19
C PHE A 311 -22.99 0.46 24.36
N GLN A 312 -23.41 1.53 23.67
CA GLN A 312 -24.79 1.98 23.68
C GLN A 312 -25.53 1.52 22.42
N LEU A 313 -26.81 1.19 22.64
CA LEU A 313 -27.81 0.88 21.63
C LEU A 313 -28.88 1.96 21.70
N VAL A 314 -29.28 2.49 20.55
CA VAL A 314 -30.35 3.48 20.49
C VAL A 314 -31.50 2.90 19.69
N GLN A 315 -32.65 2.80 20.36
CA GLN A 315 -33.91 2.44 19.74
C GLN A 315 -34.72 3.72 19.51
N ASP A 316 -35.03 3.99 18.25
CA ASP A 316 -36.02 5.01 17.89
C ASP A 316 -37.42 4.48 18.25
N LEU A 317 -38.16 5.25 19.04
CA LEU A 317 -39.50 4.90 19.50
C LEU A 317 -40.61 5.45 18.60
N GLY A 318 -40.27 6.25 17.58
CA GLY A 318 -41.21 7.14 16.91
C GLY A 318 -41.47 8.41 17.74
N ASP A 319 -41.94 9.47 17.07
CA ASP A 319 -42.28 10.77 17.68
C ASP A 319 -41.09 11.60 18.20
N GLY A 320 -39.87 11.32 17.73
CA GLY A 320 -38.65 12.03 18.14
C GLY A 320 -38.10 11.60 19.50
N GLY A 321 -38.62 10.50 20.06
CA GLY A 321 -38.15 9.90 21.31
C GLY A 321 -37.16 8.76 21.06
N TYR A 322 -36.06 8.75 21.82
CA TYR A 322 -35.06 7.68 21.78
C TYR A 322 -34.99 6.94 23.12
N LYS A 323 -34.83 5.62 23.06
CA LYS A 323 -34.46 4.80 24.23
C LYS A 323 -33.03 4.31 24.09
N VAL A 324 -32.19 4.71 25.05
CA VAL A 324 -30.79 4.32 25.12
C VAL A 324 -30.65 3.11 26.03
N TYR A 325 -30.10 2.02 25.50
CA TYR A 325 -29.66 0.86 26.27
C TYR A 325 -28.14 0.83 26.30
N GLN A 326 -27.58 0.20 27.34
CA GLN A 326 -26.17 -0.10 27.45
C GLN A 326 -26.01 -1.61 27.55
N ASP A 327 -25.10 -2.15 26.76
CA ASP A 327 -24.76 -3.57 26.71
C ASP A 327 -23.24 -3.71 26.68
N GLU A 328 -22.73 -4.94 26.78
CA GLU A 328 -21.30 -5.23 26.77
C GLU A 328 -20.94 -6.21 25.66
N VAL A 329 -19.76 -6.01 25.06
CA VAL A 329 -19.23 -6.94 24.06
C VAL A 329 -18.99 -8.30 24.73
N THR A 330 -19.61 -9.34 24.19
CA THR A 330 -19.48 -10.72 24.67
C THR A 330 -18.52 -11.53 23.81
N ASN A 331 -18.23 -12.77 24.22
CA ASN A 331 -17.43 -13.67 23.40
C ASN A 331 -18.12 -14.04 22.07
N ASP A 332 -19.45 -14.05 22.02
CA ASP A 332 -20.18 -14.39 20.79
C ASP A 332 -19.99 -13.32 19.71
N ASP A 333 -19.79 -12.06 20.14
CA ASP A 333 -19.52 -10.92 19.26
C ASP A 333 -18.13 -10.94 18.61
N THR A 334 -17.26 -11.85 19.04
CA THR A 334 -15.89 -12.01 18.51
C THR A 334 -15.82 -12.91 17.28
N TRP A 335 -16.91 -13.62 16.96
CA TRP A 335 -16.92 -14.59 15.88
C TRP A 335 -17.58 -14.05 14.62
N GLY A 336 -17.09 -14.50 13.47
CA GLY A 336 -17.68 -14.23 12.17
C GLY A 336 -17.45 -15.37 11.19
N GLY A 337 -18.28 -15.40 10.15
CA GLY A 337 -18.24 -16.40 9.09
C GLY A 337 -18.42 -15.77 7.73
N LYS A 338 -17.76 -16.35 6.73
CA LYS A 338 -17.85 -15.92 5.33
C LYS A 338 -17.90 -17.15 4.43
N ALA A 339 -18.72 -17.10 3.39
CA ALA A 339 -18.78 -18.13 2.35
C ALA A 339 -18.84 -17.45 0.98
N LYS A 340 -18.17 -18.03 -0.01
CA LYS A 340 -18.13 -17.54 -1.39
C LYS A 340 -18.20 -18.71 -2.36
N VAL A 341 -19.02 -18.56 -3.37
CA VAL A 341 -19.18 -19.50 -4.47
C VAL A 341 -18.88 -18.76 -5.76
N THR A 342 -18.07 -19.37 -6.62
CA THR A 342 -17.74 -18.85 -7.95
C THR A 342 -18.02 -19.93 -8.99
N PHE A 343 -18.61 -19.54 -10.11
CA PHE A 343 -18.95 -20.43 -11.22
C PHE A 343 -18.54 -19.80 -12.55
N PHE A 344 -17.97 -20.58 -13.46
CA PHE A 344 -17.66 -20.13 -14.82
C PHE A 344 -18.06 -21.17 -15.88
N ALA A 345 -18.75 -20.73 -16.94
CA ALA A 345 -19.11 -21.55 -18.08
C ALA A 345 -19.06 -20.73 -19.37
N GLY A 346 -18.02 -20.97 -20.19
CA GLY A 346 -17.80 -20.24 -21.43
C GLY A 346 -17.71 -18.72 -21.20
N PRO A 347 -18.55 -17.89 -21.86
CA PRO A 347 -18.54 -16.44 -21.68
C PRO A 347 -19.20 -15.96 -20.37
N PHE A 348 -19.84 -16.86 -19.62
CA PHE A 348 -20.54 -16.54 -18.38
C PHE A 348 -19.67 -16.85 -17.16
N LYS A 349 -19.59 -15.88 -16.23
CA LYS A 349 -18.97 -16.06 -14.91
C LYS A 349 -19.89 -15.48 -13.86
N TRP A 350 -20.14 -16.17 -12.77
CA TRP A 350 -21.02 -15.72 -11.69
C TRP A 350 -20.37 -16.00 -10.34
N TYR A 351 -20.72 -15.18 -9.35
CA TYR A 351 -20.35 -15.42 -7.98
C TYR A 351 -21.44 -14.95 -7.01
N ALA A 352 -21.45 -15.57 -5.84
CA ALA A 352 -22.16 -15.10 -4.67
C ALA A 352 -21.27 -15.24 -3.44
N GLN A 353 -21.39 -14.29 -2.52
CA GLN A 353 -20.67 -14.25 -1.26
C GLN A 353 -21.63 -13.80 -0.16
N GLY A 354 -21.57 -14.43 1.00
CA GLY A 354 -22.28 -14.00 2.20
C GLY A 354 -21.32 -13.93 3.37
N SER A 355 -21.53 -12.95 4.25
CA SER A 355 -20.84 -12.90 5.53
C SER A 355 -21.76 -12.50 6.68
N ALA A 356 -21.42 -13.00 7.85
CA ALA A 356 -22.02 -12.68 9.14
C ALA A 356 -20.87 -12.41 10.10
N MET A 357 -20.70 -11.17 10.53
CA MET A 357 -19.60 -10.75 11.40
C MET A 357 -20.14 -10.20 12.70
N GLY A 358 -19.73 -10.79 13.84
CA GLY A 358 -20.01 -10.28 15.18
C GLY A 358 -19.51 -8.84 15.37
N LEU A 359 -19.94 -8.19 16.46
CA LEU A 359 -19.75 -6.75 16.65
C LEU A 359 -18.29 -6.30 16.53
N VAL A 360 -17.36 -7.11 17.03
CA VAL A 360 -15.92 -6.81 17.07
C VAL A 360 -15.08 -7.75 16.21
N ALA A 361 -15.71 -8.62 15.41
CA ALA A 361 -15.08 -9.54 14.49
C ALA A 361 -14.55 -8.83 13.22
N ASN A 362 -13.66 -7.85 13.42
CA ASN A 362 -13.14 -6.98 12.38
C ASN A 362 -12.06 -7.66 11.53
N GLY A 363 -12.38 -7.93 10.26
CA GLY A 363 -11.42 -8.25 9.21
C GLY A 363 -10.89 -6.99 8.52
N GLY A 364 -10.68 -7.08 7.22
CA GLY A 364 -10.33 -5.99 6.33
C GLY A 364 -10.95 -6.18 4.95
N ALA A 365 -10.81 -5.16 4.10
CA ALA A 365 -11.46 -5.12 2.79
C ALA A 365 -10.99 -6.24 1.85
N ASP A 366 -11.85 -6.64 0.92
CA ASP A 366 -11.48 -7.58 -0.14
C ASP A 366 -10.64 -6.89 -1.25
N TYR A 367 -9.33 -7.13 -1.24
CA TYR A 367 -8.40 -6.63 -2.26
C TYR A 367 -8.41 -7.46 -3.55
N THR A 368 -9.03 -8.64 -3.57
CA THR A 368 -9.05 -9.52 -4.75
C THR A 368 -10.05 -9.04 -5.80
N LYS A 369 -9.79 -9.33 -7.07
CA LYS A 369 -10.70 -9.00 -8.17
C LYS A 369 -11.58 -10.19 -8.52
N THR A 370 -12.88 -10.09 -8.26
CA THR A 370 -13.85 -11.14 -8.59
C THR A 370 -14.40 -10.91 -10.01
N TYR A 371 -13.73 -11.50 -11.00
CA TYR A 371 -13.96 -11.40 -12.46
C TYR A 371 -13.78 -10.01 -13.08
N THR A 372 -14.47 -8.99 -12.56
CA THR A 372 -14.39 -7.60 -13.01
C THR A 372 -13.82 -6.69 -11.94
N GLY A 373 -13.35 -5.51 -12.35
CA GLY A 373 -12.69 -4.53 -11.49
C GLY A 373 -13.65 -3.70 -10.62
N TRP A 374 -14.82 -4.23 -10.25
CA TRP A 374 -15.75 -3.51 -9.39
C TRP A 374 -15.14 -3.19 -8.02
N ARG A 375 -15.46 -2.01 -7.50
CA ARG A 375 -15.05 -1.56 -6.16
C ARG A 375 -16.12 -1.80 -5.09
N LEU A 376 -17.36 -2.09 -5.50
CA LEU A 376 -18.42 -2.51 -4.58
C LEU A 376 -18.14 -3.95 -4.13
N LYS A 377 -17.61 -4.09 -2.92
CA LYS A 377 -17.15 -5.35 -2.33
C LYS A 377 -17.47 -5.39 -0.84
N ASP A 378 -17.26 -6.55 -0.24
CA ASP A 378 -17.27 -6.73 1.21
C ASP A 378 -16.20 -5.85 1.89
N SER A 379 -16.62 -5.04 2.86
CA SER A 379 -15.75 -4.18 3.65
C SER A 379 -14.87 -4.97 4.63
N GLY A 380 -15.30 -6.17 5.01
CA GLY A 380 -14.67 -6.97 6.07
C GLY A 380 -14.82 -6.40 7.48
N SER A 381 -15.57 -5.31 7.67
CA SER A 381 -15.83 -4.75 9.01
C SER A 381 -16.62 -5.73 9.88
N GLY A 382 -16.49 -5.61 11.20
CA GLY A 382 -17.40 -6.24 12.16
C GLY A 382 -18.80 -5.63 12.08
N ASN A 383 -19.69 -6.11 12.95
CA ASN A 383 -21.05 -5.60 13.12
C ASN A 383 -21.87 -5.58 11.80
N GLN A 384 -21.90 -6.69 11.06
CA GLN A 384 -22.67 -6.74 9.81
C GLN A 384 -23.12 -8.14 9.39
N PHE A 385 -24.24 -8.16 8.67
CA PHE A 385 -24.58 -9.19 7.70
C PHE A 385 -24.47 -8.60 6.31
N ASN A 386 -23.82 -9.31 5.39
CA ASN A 386 -23.80 -8.91 4.00
C ASN A 386 -23.99 -10.08 3.03
N PHE A 387 -24.52 -9.74 1.86
CA PHE A 387 -24.66 -10.62 0.72
C PHE A 387 -24.28 -9.86 -0.54
N LEU A 388 -23.32 -10.39 -1.29
CA LEU A 388 -22.76 -9.82 -2.51
C LEU A 388 -22.92 -10.85 -3.63
N SER A 389 -23.41 -10.42 -4.79
CA SER A 389 -23.56 -11.29 -5.96
C SER A 389 -23.38 -10.51 -7.24
N GLY A 390 -22.82 -11.15 -8.25
CA GLY A 390 -22.60 -10.55 -9.54
C GLY A 390 -22.29 -11.59 -10.60
N PHE A 391 -22.42 -11.19 -11.87
CA PHE A 391 -22.00 -12.01 -12.98
C PHE A 391 -21.37 -11.17 -14.08
N THR A 392 -20.72 -11.84 -15.01
CA THR A 392 -20.18 -11.28 -16.24
C THR A 392 -20.66 -12.14 -17.40
N ILE A 393 -21.14 -11.53 -18.47
CA ILE A 393 -21.43 -12.21 -19.74
C ILE A 393 -20.75 -11.44 -20.89
N GLY A 394 -19.94 -12.14 -21.67
CA GLY A 394 -19.22 -11.59 -22.82
C GLY A 394 -19.93 -11.86 -24.15
N PHE A 395 -19.98 -10.84 -25.01
CA PHE A 395 -20.48 -10.86 -26.38
C PHE A 395 -19.40 -10.28 -27.30
N GLY A 396 -18.41 -11.10 -27.69
CA GLY A 396 -17.24 -10.61 -28.43
C GLY A 396 -16.47 -9.57 -27.61
N ASP A 397 -16.40 -8.33 -28.11
CA ASP A 397 -15.68 -7.21 -27.47
C ASP A 397 -16.50 -6.47 -26.39
N VAL A 398 -17.78 -6.84 -26.20
CA VAL A 398 -18.66 -6.21 -25.20
C VAL A 398 -18.84 -7.15 -24.01
N GLN A 399 -18.74 -6.63 -22.79
CA GLN A 399 -19.02 -7.38 -21.57
C GLN A 399 -20.04 -6.64 -20.70
N ILE A 400 -21.07 -7.36 -20.25
CA ILE A 400 -22.04 -6.88 -19.27
C ILE A 400 -21.70 -7.51 -17.92
N ALA A 401 -21.59 -6.70 -16.86
CA ALA A 401 -21.16 -7.19 -15.56
C ALA A 401 -21.86 -6.52 -14.38
N PRO A 402 -23.14 -6.83 -14.08
CA PRO A 402 -23.81 -6.26 -12.92
C PRO A 402 -23.24 -6.79 -11.60
N ASN A 403 -23.34 -5.98 -10.56
CA ASN A 403 -22.84 -6.29 -9.22
C ASN A 403 -23.76 -5.69 -8.15
N PHE A 404 -24.13 -6.50 -7.15
CA PHE A 404 -25.12 -6.14 -6.14
C PHE A 404 -24.57 -6.45 -4.76
N LEU A 405 -24.74 -5.51 -3.83
CA LEU A 405 -24.42 -5.67 -2.41
C LEU A 405 -25.66 -5.33 -1.59
N TRP A 406 -26.00 -6.22 -0.67
CA TRP A 406 -26.92 -5.95 0.43
C TRP A 406 -26.13 -6.07 1.73
N GLN A 407 -26.25 -5.09 2.62
CA GLN A 407 -25.53 -5.05 3.89
C GLN A 407 -26.37 -4.37 4.96
N VAL A 408 -26.44 -4.98 6.14
CA VAL A 408 -27.17 -4.45 7.30
C VAL A 408 -26.33 -4.67 8.56
N PRO A 409 -26.21 -3.67 9.45
CA PRO A 409 -25.48 -3.86 10.71
C PRO A 409 -26.25 -4.73 11.69
N ILE A 410 -25.55 -5.47 12.58
CA ILE A 410 -26.20 -6.18 13.70
C ILE A 410 -26.79 -5.15 14.67
N VAL A 411 -25.99 -4.12 14.95
CA VAL A 411 -26.34 -2.98 15.78
C VAL A 411 -26.28 -1.71 14.95
N GLY A 412 -27.46 -1.11 14.74
CA GLY A 412 -27.63 0.10 13.94
C GLY A 412 -26.85 1.32 14.46
N PRO A 413 -26.61 2.34 13.63
CA PRO A 413 -25.89 3.55 14.01
C PRO A 413 -26.65 4.34 15.10
N VAL A 414 -25.90 5.15 15.85
CA VAL A 414 -26.49 6.09 16.82
C VAL A 414 -26.88 7.38 16.07
N PRO A 415 -28.14 7.84 16.15
CA PRO A 415 -28.59 9.06 15.48
C PRO A 415 -27.83 10.32 15.92
N ALA A 416 -27.61 11.25 14.97
CA ALA A 416 -26.89 12.52 15.16
C ALA A 416 -27.42 13.35 16.34
N ASP A 417 -28.73 13.32 16.50
CA ASP A 417 -29.58 14.08 17.40
C ASP A 417 -29.95 13.33 18.70
N VAL A 418 -29.29 12.20 18.99
CA VAL A 418 -29.57 11.45 20.22
C VAL A 418 -29.33 12.35 21.46
N PRO A 419 -30.32 12.50 22.36
CA PRO A 419 -30.13 13.25 23.59
C PRO A 419 -29.28 12.46 24.59
N ALA A 420 -28.67 13.17 25.56
CA ALA A 420 -28.02 12.52 26.69
C ALA A 420 -29.00 11.58 27.41
N PRO A 421 -28.58 10.37 27.83
CA PRO A 421 -27.19 9.88 27.96
C PRO A 421 -26.57 9.27 26.69
N GLY A 422 -27.26 9.30 25.55
CA GLY A 422 -26.76 8.77 24.28
C GLY A 422 -25.53 9.53 23.78
N ARG A 423 -24.55 8.79 23.25
CA ARG A 423 -23.33 9.35 22.66
C ARG A 423 -23.01 8.67 21.33
N HIS A 424 -22.45 9.46 20.41
CA HIS A 424 -21.87 8.96 19.16
C HIS A 424 -20.80 7.92 19.46
N ARG A 425 -20.82 6.81 18.72
CA ARG A 425 -19.84 5.74 18.84
C ARG A 425 -18.75 5.94 17.80
N ASN A 426 -17.52 6.11 18.25
CA ASN A 426 -16.36 6.22 17.36
C ASN A 426 -15.91 4.84 16.86
N ILE A 427 -15.83 3.84 17.75
CA ILE A 427 -15.34 2.48 17.45
C ILE A 427 -16.05 1.49 18.39
N LEU A 428 -16.59 0.39 17.86
CA LEU A 428 -17.02 -0.79 18.63
C LEU A 428 -15.85 -1.75 18.79
#